data_AF-A0A5G2QWS2-F1
#
_entry.id   AF-A0A5G2QWS2-F1
#
_cell.length_a   1.000
_cell.length_b   1.000
_cell.length_c   1.000
_cell.angle_alpha   90.00
_cell.angle_beta   90.00
_cell.angle_gamma   90.00
#
_symmetry.space_group_name_H-M   'P 1'
#
loop_
_entity.id
_entity.type
_entity.pdbx_description
1 polymer ?
#
loop_
_entity_poly.entity_id
_entity_poly.type
_entity_poly.pdbx_seq_one_letter_code
_entity_poly.pdbx_strand_id
1 'polypeptide(L)'
;MPSAEDAGPAQHSGAKPGGARYRGCRAHPAWEGHRLGPCPRGGGAMARLCPGLLLLVAVVALTSTGVHAWGSPKVVRKFQDIPKSYVYVQQALWFAMKEYNKASQDPYIFKVKEILKSQEQVTESLDYLLEVKIARTMCKKISGENDNCLVQQDPKMQKMFYCTFIVASKPWKFELNMLKKECQPV
;
A
#
# COMPACT_ATOMS: atom_id res chain seq x y z
N MET A 1 33.73 65.00 3.24
CA MET A 1 35.13 64.62 3.52
C MET A 1 35.14 63.74 4.76
N PRO A 2 35.83 62.57 4.77
CA PRO A 2 36.43 61.79 3.66
C PRO A 2 35.50 60.60 3.26
N SER A 3 35.40 60.03 2.06
CA SER A 3 36.26 59.76 0.88
C SER A 3 37.19 58.54 1.00
N ALA A 4 36.83 57.50 0.20
CA ALA A 4 37.61 56.46 -0.52
C ALA A 4 38.26 55.35 0.35
N GLU A 5 38.43 54.06 -0.02
CA GLU A 5 38.51 53.29 -1.29
C GLU A 5 38.00 51.84 -1.01
N ASP A 6 37.18 51.21 -1.85
CA ASP A 6 37.52 50.40 -3.04
C ASP A 6 38.10 48.99 -2.73
N ALA A 7 37.29 47.95 -2.95
CA ALA A 7 37.75 46.54 -3.06
C ALA A 7 36.71 45.76 -3.89
N GLY A 8 37.08 45.50 -5.15
CA GLY A 8 36.24 44.86 -6.17
C GLY A 8 35.97 43.37 -5.96
N PRO A 9 35.17 42.75 -6.85
CA PRO A 9 34.65 41.40 -6.68
C PRO A 9 35.67 40.33 -7.09
N ALA A 10 35.86 39.34 -6.22
CA ALA A 10 36.64 38.14 -6.52
C ALA A 10 35.90 37.22 -7.50
N GLN A 11 36.49 37.07 -8.69
CA GLN A 11 36.11 36.08 -9.70
C GLN A 11 36.64 34.70 -9.27
N HIS A 12 35.75 33.71 -9.14
CA HIS A 12 36.16 32.30 -9.08
C HIS A 12 35.93 31.64 -10.45
N SER A 13 37.06 31.27 -11.04
CA SER A 13 37.27 30.56 -12.29
C SER A 13 36.73 29.13 -12.24
N GLY A 14 36.30 28.66 -13.42
CA GLY A 14 35.48 27.47 -13.59
C GLY A 14 36.15 26.12 -13.29
N ALA A 15 35.30 25.18 -12.90
CA ALA A 15 35.56 23.75 -12.95
C ALA A 15 34.45 23.09 -13.79
N LYS A 16 34.86 22.53 -14.93
CA LYS A 16 34.03 21.83 -15.92
C LYS A 16 33.49 20.53 -15.33
N PRO A 17 32.18 20.22 -15.40
CA PRO A 17 31.68 18.92 -14.97
C PRO A 17 32.14 17.83 -15.95
N GLY A 18 32.85 16.84 -15.40
CA GLY A 18 33.34 15.67 -16.13
C GLY A 18 32.18 14.84 -16.69
N GLY A 19 32.28 14.51 -17.97
CA GLY A 19 31.36 13.62 -18.65
C GLY A 19 31.43 12.21 -18.05
N ALA A 20 30.30 11.74 -17.53
CA ALA A 20 30.12 10.33 -17.19
C ALA A 20 30.01 9.52 -18.50
N ARG A 21 31.09 8.81 -18.81
CA ARG A 21 31.22 7.89 -19.93
C ARG A 21 30.26 6.72 -19.72
N TYR A 22 29.18 6.67 -20.49
CA TYR A 22 28.30 5.49 -20.55
C TYR A 22 29.15 4.28 -20.96
N ARG A 23 29.21 3.27 -20.08
CA ARG A 23 29.81 1.97 -20.40
C ARG A 23 28.90 1.29 -21.41
N GLY A 24 29.41 1.15 -22.64
CA GLY A 24 28.74 0.44 -23.72
C GLY A 24 28.42 -1.00 -23.33
N CYS A 25 27.22 -1.43 -23.68
CA CYS A 25 26.85 -2.83 -23.75
C CYS A 25 27.79 -3.54 -24.74
N ARG A 26 28.62 -4.44 -24.24
CA ARG A 26 29.41 -5.33 -25.09
C ARG A 26 28.45 -6.39 -25.64
N ALA A 27 28.21 -6.38 -26.95
CA ALA A 27 27.55 -7.48 -27.64
C ALA A 27 28.40 -8.74 -27.43
N HIS A 28 27.79 -9.80 -26.89
CA HIS A 28 28.41 -11.12 -26.83
C HIS A 28 28.46 -11.71 -28.24
N PRO A 29 29.55 -12.42 -28.61
CA PRO A 29 29.65 -13.08 -29.89
C PRO A 29 28.62 -14.20 -30.01
N ALA A 30 28.01 -14.28 -31.19
CA ALA A 30 27.15 -15.36 -31.63
C ALA A 30 27.90 -16.70 -31.50
N TRP A 31 27.30 -17.63 -30.76
CA TRP A 31 27.75 -19.01 -30.70
C TRP A 31 27.28 -19.74 -31.97
N GLU A 32 28.26 -20.26 -32.71
CA GLU A 32 28.08 -21.09 -33.89
C GLU A 32 27.60 -22.51 -33.52
N GLY A 33 26.56 -22.94 -34.22
CA GLY A 33 26.44 -24.28 -34.81
C GLY A 33 26.75 -25.49 -33.94
N HIS A 34 25.74 -25.99 -33.21
CA HIS A 34 25.65 -27.42 -32.90
C HIS A 34 24.40 -28.01 -33.58
N ARG A 35 24.65 -28.91 -34.55
CA ARG A 35 23.61 -29.74 -35.18
C ARG A 35 22.89 -30.51 -34.08
N LEU A 36 21.57 -30.33 -34.00
CA LEU A 36 20.68 -31.22 -33.27
C LEU A 36 20.68 -32.57 -33.98
N GLY A 37 21.33 -33.57 -33.38
CA GLY A 37 21.11 -34.97 -33.74
C GLY A 37 19.71 -35.42 -33.30
N PRO A 38 19.09 -36.40 -33.97
CA PRO A 38 17.77 -36.89 -33.60
C PRO A 38 17.80 -37.56 -32.22
N CYS A 39 16.81 -37.25 -31.38
CA CYS A 39 16.57 -37.95 -30.12
C CYS A 39 16.38 -39.46 -30.35
N PRO A 40 16.98 -40.33 -29.53
CA PRO A 40 16.66 -41.74 -29.56
C PRO A 40 15.19 -41.92 -29.17
N ARG A 41 14.45 -42.73 -29.95
CA ARG A 41 13.10 -43.21 -29.60
C ARG A 41 13.19 -44.00 -28.30
N GLY A 42 12.96 -43.34 -27.18
CA GLY A 42 12.65 -43.99 -25.91
C GLY A 42 11.32 -44.73 -26.06
N GLY A 43 11.38 -46.06 -26.12
CA GLY A 43 10.19 -46.90 -26.07
C GLY A 43 9.42 -46.61 -24.79
N GLY A 44 8.16 -46.22 -24.95
CA GLY A 44 7.24 -46.06 -23.83
C GLY A 44 6.98 -47.41 -23.19
N ALA A 45 7.68 -47.72 -22.11
CA ALA A 45 7.18 -48.68 -21.15
C ALA A 45 5.92 -48.05 -20.54
N MET A 46 4.75 -48.60 -20.87
CA MET A 46 3.52 -48.32 -20.15
C MET A 46 3.73 -48.79 -18.71
N ALA A 47 4.14 -47.86 -17.84
CA ALA A 47 4.14 -48.08 -16.41
C ALA A 47 2.71 -48.45 -16.05
N ARG A 48 2.49 -49.74 -15.73
CA ARG A 48 1.20 -50.20 -15.21
C ARG A 48 1.01 -49.51 -13.88
N LEU A 49 0.23 -48.44 -13.88
CA LEU A 49 -0.21 -47.76 -12.67
C LEU A 49 -0.91 -48.79 -11.81
N CYS A 50 -0.23 -49.24 -10.74
CA CYS A 50 -0.79 -50.16 -9.78
C CYS A 50 -2.10 -49.55 -9.24
N PRO A 51 -3.24 -50.25 -9.31
CA PRO A 51 -4.51 -49.75 -8.77
C PRO A 51 -4.41 -49.34 -7.30
N GLY A 52 -3.54 -50.02 -6.53
CA GLY A 52 -3.23 -49.66 -5.14
C GLY A 52 -2.58 -48.27 -4.98
N LEU A 53 -1.78 -47.83 -5.94
CA LEU A 53 -1.19 -46.49 -5.93
C LEU A 53 -2.24 -45.41 -6.18
N LEU A 54 -3.18 -45.66 -7.11
CA LEU A 54 -4.31 -44.76 -7.37
C LEU A 54 -5.24 -44.65 -6.16
N LEU A 55 -5.49 -45.76 -5.46
CA LEU A 55 -6.27 -45.80 -4.22
C LEU A 55 -5.60 -45.00 -3.09
N LEU A 56 -4.27 -45.11 -2.92
CA LEU A 56 -3.53 -44.33 -1.92
C LEU A 56 -3.61 -42.83 -2.19
N VAL A 57 -3.48 -42.41 -3.45
CA VAL A 57 -3.60 -40.99 -3.83
C VAL A 57 -5.01 -40.46 -3.58
N ALA A 58 -6.05 -41.26 -3.83
CA ALA A 58 -7.44 -40.87 -3.55
C ALA A 58 -7.71 -40.70 -2.04
N VAL A 59 -7.15 -41.56 -1.19
CA VAL A 59 -7.30 -41.46 0.28
C VAL A 59 -6.56 -40.23 0.84
N VAL A 60 -5.39 -39.88 0.28
CA VAL A 60 -4.67 -38.66 0.66
C VAL A 60 -5.43 -37.40 0.23
N ALA A 61 -6.04 -37.40 -0.95
CA ALA A 61 -6.89 -36.29 -1.40
C ALA A 61 -8.13 -36.10 -0.50
N LEU A 62 -8.80 -37.19 -0.12
CA LEU A 62 -10.01 -37.17 0.72
C LEU A 62 -9.75 -36.76 2.19
N THR A 63 -8.54 -36.95 2.71
CA THR A 63 -8.19 -36.57 4.10
C THR A 63 -7.71 -35.12 4.24
N SER A 64 -7.56 -34.41 3.12
CA SER A 64 -7.00 -33.05 3.09
C SER A 64 -8.02 -31.90 3.19
N THR A 65 -9.29 -32.18 3.51
CA THR A 65 -10.22 -31.11 3.94
C THR A 65 -10.04 -30.82 5.43
N GLY A 66 -8.81 -30.65 5.88
CA GLY A 66 -8.53 -29.94 7.12
C GLY A 66 -8.85 -28.48 6.84
N VAL A 67 -10.09 -28.04 7.10
CA VAL A 67 -10.34 -26.62 7.32
C VAL A 67 -9.50 -26.28 8.54
N HIS A 68 -8.32 -25.69 8.30
CA HIS A 68 -7.58 -25.02 9.36
C HIS A 68 -8.52 -23.92 9.82
N ALA A 69 -9.29 -24.19 10.87
CA ALA A 69 -9.99 -23.17 11.62
C ALA A 69 -8.90 -22.31 12.25
N TRP A 70 -8.38 -21.38 11.43
CA TRP A 70 -7.47 -20.34 11.83
C TRP A 70 -8.14 -19.66 13.01
N GLY A 71 -7.56 -19.83 14.20
CA GLY A 71 -8.20 -19.46 15.46
C GLY A 71 -8.82 -18.07 15.38
N SER A 72 -10.08 -17.96 15.76
CA SER A 72 -10.77 -16.67 15.78
C SER A 72 -9.94 -15.68 16.59
N PRO A 73 -9.77 -14.42 16.12
CA PRO A 73 -9.01 -13.42 16.86
C PRO A 73 -9.54 -13.34 18.30
N LYS A 74 -8.65 -13.46 19.29
CA LYS A 74 -9.04 -13.39 20.70
C LYS A 74 -9.51 -11.96 21.00
N VAL A 75 -10.81 -11.76 21.06
CA VAL A 75 -11.41 -10.48 21.46
C VAL A 75 -11.41 -10.39 22.97
N VAL A 76 -10.61 -9.47 23.52
CA VAL A 76 -10.53 -9.18 24.96
C VAL A 76 -11.66 -8.24 25.38
N ARG A 77 -11.90 -7.20 24.59
CA ARG A 77 -12.98 -6.23 24.79
C ARG A 77 -13.66 -5.97 23.47
N LYS A 78 -14.98 -6.14 23.40
CA LYS A 78 -15.78 -5.80 22.21
C LYS A 78 -15.77 -4.30 21.94
N PHE A 79 -16.20 -3.90 20.75
CA PHE A 79 -16.34 -2.49 20.40
C PHE A 79 -17.17 -1.71 21.43
N GLN A 80 -16.63 -0.58 21.85
CA GLN A 80 -17.30 0.40 22.68
C GLN A 80 -17.09 1.79 22.09
N ASP A 81 -18.11 2.64 22.18
CA ASP A 81 -18.01 4.02 21.74
C ASP A 81 -16.95 4.77 22.53
N ILE A 82 -16.13 5.54 21.83
CA ILE A 82 -15.12 6.42 22.42
C ILE A 82 -15.21 7.81 21.78
N PRO A 83 -14.79 8.88 22.48
CA PRO A 83 -14.87 10.23 21.94
C PRO A 83 -14.13 10.38 20.62
N LYS A 84 -14.77 11.03 19.64
CA LYS A 84 -14.17 11.34 18.34
C LYS A 84 -12.90 12.17 18.46
N SER A 85 -12.81 13.01 19.50
CA SER A 85 -11.66 13.87 19.81
C SER A 85 -10.50 13.13 20.47
N TYR A 86 -10.64 11.84 20.80
CA TYR A 86 -9.59 11.09 21.44
C TYR A 86 -8.36 10.98 20.53
N VAL A 87 -7.16 11.16 21.10
CA VAL A 87 -5.92 11.33 20.33
C VAL A 87 -5.65 10.11 19.43
N TYR A 88 -5.89 8.90 19.94
CA TYR A 88 -5.68 7.68 19.14
C TYR A 88 -6.72 7.49 18.04
N VAL A 89 -7.95 8.02 18.21
CA VAL A 89 -8.95 8.07 17.13
C VAL A 89 -8.46 8.99 16.01
N GLN A 90 -7.95 10.16 16.36
CA GLN A 90 -7.41 11.11 15.38
C GLN A 90 -6.17 10.54 14.66
N GLN A 91 -5.29 9.85 15.38
CA GLN A 91 -4.13 9.18 14.79
C GLN A 91 -4.54 8.05 13.83
N ALA A 92 -5.48 7.20 14.25
CA ALA A 92 -6.01 6.12 13.41
C ALA A 92 -6.69 6.68 12.16
N LEU A 93 -7.46 7.76 12.30
CA LEU A 93 -8.12 8.43 11.18
C LEU A 93 -7.11 9.06 10.22
N TRP A 94 -6.08 9.73 10.73
CA TRP A 94 -5.01 10.30 9.91
C TRP A 94 -4.32 9.22 9.07
N PHE A 95 -3.96 8.10 9.71
CA PHE A 95 -3.38 6.94 9.01
C PHE A 95 -4.34 6.38 7.96
N ALA A 96 -5.62 6.22 8.31
CA ALA A 96 -6.63 5.70 7.40
C ALA A 96 -6.80 6.57 6.15
N MET A 97 -6.84 7.89 6.32
CA MET A 97 -6.95 8.84 5.22
C MET A 97 -5.69 8.90 4.37
N LYS A 98 -4.51 8.73 4.97
CA LYS A 98 -3.24 8.62 4.23
C LYS A 98 -3.26 7.40 3.31
N GLU A 99 -3.61 6.23 3.83
CA GLU A 99 -3.70 4.99 3.04
C GLU A 99 -4.83 5.02 2.01
N TYR A 100 -5.98 5.64 2.35
CA TYR A 100 -7.06 5.85 1.37
C TYR A 100 -6.60 6.71 0.20
N ASN A 101 -5.97 7.86 0.46
CA ASN A 101 -5.52 8.77 -0.59
C ASN A 101 -4.41 8.17 -1.45
N LYS A 102 -3.48 7.42 -0.85
CA LYS A 102 -2.44 6.68 -1.55
C LYS A 102 -3.02 5.63 -2.51
N ALA A 103 -4.04 4.89 -2.08
CA ALA A 103 -4.64 3.82 -2.87
C ALA A 103 -5.70 4.29 -3.88
N SER A 104 -6.32 5.45 -3.64
CA SER A 104 -7.33 6.01 -4.54
C SER A 104 -6.73 6.37 -5.90
N GLN A 105 -7.45 6.10 -6.98
CA GLN A 105 -7.06 6.48 -8.35
C GLN A 105 -7.47 7.92 -8.70
N ASP A 106 -8.25 8.58 -7.84
CA ASP A 106 -8.69 9.95 -8.09
C ASP A 106 -7.47 10.90 -8.09
N PRO A 107 -7.37 11.85 -9.03
CA PRO A 107 -6.23 12.78 -9.05
C PRO A 107 -6.25 13.77 -7.88
N TYR A 108 -7.40 13.92 -7.20
CA TYR A 108 -7.57 14.82 -6.07
C TYR A 108 -7.48 14.10 -4.74
N ILE A 109 -7.11 14.85 -3.71
CA ILE A 109 -7.07 14.39 -2.33
C ILE A 109 -8.49 14.40 -1.75
N PHE A 110 -8.82 13.42 -0.93
CA PHE A 110 -10.01 13.39 -0.09
C PHE A 110 -9.67 13.79 1.34
N LYS A 111 -10.54 14.58 1.96
CA LYS A 111 -10.49 14.94 3.39
C LYS A 111 -11.74 14.46 4.10
N VAL A 112 -11.62 14.30 5.42
CA VAL A 112 -12.76 14.01 6.29
C VAL A 112 -13.60 15.27 6.39
N LYS A 113 -14.88 15.15 6.03
CA LYS A 113 -15.89 16.17 6.26
C LYS A 113 -16.49 16.02 7.66
N GLU A 114 -16.72 14.78 8.09
CA GLU A 114 -17.35 14.47 9.35
C GLU A 114 -16.96 13.08 9.85
N ILE A 115 -16.76 12.94 11.17
CA ILE A 115 -16.67 11.63 11.83
C ILE A 115 -18.07 11.30 12.35
N LEU A 116 -18.67 10.24 11.84
CA LEU A 116 -20.02 9.81 12.22
C LEU A 116 -19.95 8.97 13.51
N LYS A 117 -19.02 8.02 13.56
CA LYS A 117 -18.87 7.06 14.66
C LYS A 117 -17.40 6.71 14.90
N SER A 118 -17.06 6.50 16.17
CA SER A 118 -15.74 6.03 16.62
C SER A 118 -15.89 5.02 17.75
N GLN A 119 -15.39 3.81 17.52
CA GLN A 119 -15.39 2.73 18.51
C GLN A 119 -13.99 2.14 18.65
N GLU A 120 -13.70 1.59 19.83
CA GLU A 120 -12.46 0.83 20.09
C GLU A 120 -12.81 -0.59 20.57
N GLN A 121 -12.09 -1.57 20.02
CA GLN A 121 -12.07 -2.97 20.44
C GLN A 121 -10.65 -3.32 20.89
N VAL A 122 -10.53 -4.21 21.88
CA VAL A 122 -9.22 -4.73 22.32
C VAL A 122 -9.12 -6.19 21.90
N THR A 123 -8.11 -6.50 21.09
CA THR A 123 -7.77 -7.84 20.62
C THR A 123 -6.31 -8.13 20.97
N GLU A 124 -5.51 -8.56 20.01
CA GLU A 124 -4.04 -8.47 20.06
C GLU A 124 -3.53 -7.06 19.70
N SER A 125 -4.42 -6.15 19.30
CA SER A 125 -4.21 -4.73 19.05
C SER A 125 -5.35 -3.88 19.64
N LEU A 126 -5.17 -2.55 19.63
CA LEU A 126 -6.26 -1.59 19.80
C LEU A 126 -6.87 -1.32 18.43
N ASP A 127 -8.06 -1.84 18.18
CA ASP A 127 -8.72 -1.76 16.88
C ASP A 127 -9.77 -0.64 16.90
N TYR A 128 -9.56 0.38 16.06
CA TYR A 128 -10.43 1.55 15.95
C TYR A 128 -11.36 1.41 14.75
N LEU A 129 -12.66 1.27 15.01
CA LEU A 129 -13.70 1.35 13.98
C LEU A 129 -14.12 2.80 13.80
N LEU A 130 -13.99 3.30 12.58
CA LEU A 130 -14.25 4.69 12.21
C LEU A 130 -15.25 4.71 11.05
N GLU A 131 -16.43 5.26 11.28
CA GLU A 131 -17.37 5.58 10.20
C GLU A 131 -17.27 7.08 9.94
N VAL A 132 -16.92 7.45 8.71
CA VAL A 132 -16.64 8.84 8.35
C VAL A 132 -17.26 9.20 7.01
N LYS A 133 -17.60 10.47 6.87
CA LYS A 133 -17.93 11.10 5.59
C LYS A 133 -16.70 11.78 5.06
N ILE A 134 -16.25 11.40 3.87
CA ILE A 134 -15.12 12.04 3.19
C ILE A 134 -15.59 12.81 1.96
N ALA A 135 -14.88 13.86 1.60
CA ALA A 135 -15.18 14.69 0.45
C ALA A 135 -13.91 14.98 -0.37
N ARG A 136 -14.08 15.02 -1.69
CA ARG A 136 -13.02 15.43 -2.61
C ARG A 136 -12.65 16.89 -2.36
N THR A 137 -11.35 17.18 -2.37
CA THR A 137 -10.80 18.54 -2.24
C THR A 137 -10.43 19.13 -3.61
N MET A 138 -10.02 20.40 -3.61
CA MET A 138 -9.48 21.06 -4.79
C MET A 138 -7.99 20.74 -5.03
N CYS A 139 -7.30 20.13 -4.06
CA CYS A 139 -5.88 19.79 -4.17
C CYS A 139 -5.65 18.51 -4.98
N LYS A 140 -4.68 18.56 -5.88
CA LYS A 140 -4.17 17.39 -6.59
C LYS A 140 -3.17 16.64 -5.71
N LYS A 141 -3.07 15.32 -5.84
CA LYS A 141 -2.12 14.51 -5.05
C LYS A 141 -0.65 14.89 -5.22
N ILE A 142 -0.30 15.48 -6.36
CA ILE A 142 1.06 15.85 -6.78
C ILE A 142 1.53 17.20 -6.22
N SER A 143 0.67 18.02 -5.62
CA SER A 143 1.07 19.37 -5.20
C SER A 143 1.96 19.41 -3.94
N GLY A 144 2.20 18.29 -3.25
CA GLY A 144 3.07 18.23 -2.06
C GLY A 144 2.57 19.00 -0.83
N GLU A 145 1.60 19.90 -1.02
CA GLU A 145 1.04 20.81 -0.03
C GLU A 145 -0.37 20.32 0.35
N ASN A 146 -0.49 19.68 1.51
CA ASN A 146 -1.74 19.04 1.95
C ASN A 146 -2.45 19.76 3.11
N ASP A 147 -1.78 20.72 3.73
CA ASP A 147 -2.20 21.22 5.04
C ASP A 147 -3.47 22.09 4.92
N ASN A 148 -3.62 22.86 3.84
CA ASN A 148 -4.76 23.78 3.65
C ASN A 148 -5.67 23.48 2.44
N CYS A 149 -5.85 22.21 2.09
CA CYS A 149 -6.79 21.83 1.02
C CYS A 149 -8.26 22.01 1.41
N LEU A 150 -8.99 22.87 0.69
CA LEU A 150 -10.43 23.06 0.84
C LEU A 150 -11.24 21.99 0.09
N VAL A 151 -12.45 21.72 0.60
CA VAL A 151 -13.42 20.82 -0.07
C VAL A 151 -13.85 21.42 -1.41
N GLN A 152 -14.01 20.57 -2.42
CA GLN A 152 -14.44 20.97 -3.75
C GLN A 152 -15.83 21.61 -3.72
N GLN A 153 -15.97 22.80 -4.31
CA GLN A 153 -17.24 23.54 -4.34
C GLN A 153 -18.00 23.35 -5.65
N ASP A 154 -17.31 23.09 -6.77
CA ASP A 154 -17.98 22.86 -8.07
C ASP A 154 -18.85 21.59 -8.02
N PRO A 155 -20.18 21.70 -8.19
CA PRO A 155 -21.10 20.56 -8.15
C PRO A 155 -20.74 19.43 -9.13
N LYS A 156 -20.15 19.75 -10.28
CA LYS A 156 -19.74 18.74 -11.29
C LYS A 156 -18.52 17.94 -10.85
N MET A 157 -17.72 18.51 -9.96
CA MET A 157 -16.47 17.93 -9.46
C MET A 157 -16.61 17.40 -8.02
N GLN A 158 -17.73 17.65 -7.35
CA GLN A 158 -17.96 17.11 -6.02
C GLN A 158 -18.06 15.58 -6.05
N LYS A 159 -17.36 14.96 -5.11
CA LYS A 159 -17.54 13.55 -4.76
C LYS A 159 -17.52 13.42 -3.26
N MET A 160 -18.47 12.68 -2.72
CA MET A 160 -18.54 12.33 -1.31
C MET A 160 -18.69 10.83 -1.17
N PHE A 161 -18.12 10.28 -0.11
CA PHE A 161 -18.24 8.88 0.22
C PHE A 161 -18.53 8.71 1.72
N TYR A 162 -19.35 7.74 2.05
CA TYR A 162 -19.39 7.16 3.39
C TYR A 162 -18.38 6.02 3.44
N CYS A 163 -17.46 6.09 4.39
CA CYS A 163 -16.40 5.10 4.55
C CYS A 163 -16.43 4.49 5.95
N THR A 164 -16.19 3.19 6.00
CA THR A 164 -15.90 2.43 7.23
C THR A 164 -14.45 1.98 7.19
N PHE A 165 -13.67 2.43 8.17
CA PHE A 165 -12.30 1.99 8.39
C PHE A 165 -12.21 1.18 9.69
N ILE A 166 -11.39 0.13 9.70
CA ILE A 166 -10.90 -0.48 10.94
C ILE A 166 -9.38 -0.41 10.92
N VAL A 167 -8.81 0.28 11.89
CA VAL A 167 -7.36 0.46 12.02
C VAL A 167 -6.88 -0.22 13.29
N ALA A 168 -6.00 -1.21 13.15
CA ALA A 168 -5.30 -1.82 14.27
C ALA A 168 -4.10 -0.99 14.66
N SER A 169 -3.97 -0.70 15.95
CA SER A 169 -2.82 -0.02 16.54
C SER A 169 -2.15 -0.93 17.56
N LYS A 170 -0.83 -1.09 17.43
CA LYS A 170 0.03 -1.72 18.44
C LYS A 170 1.04 -0.67 18.91
N PRO A 171 0.69 0.19 19.88
CA PRO A 171 1.57 1.27 20.35
C PRO A 171 2.94 0.78 20.80
N TRP A 172 3.02 -0.39 21.43
CA TRP A 172 4.27 -1.02 21.89
C TRP A 172 5.18 -1.51 20.76
N LYS A 173 4.68 -1.55 19.51
CA LYS A 173 5.47 -1.84 18.30
C LYS A 173 5.57 -0.64 17.36
N PHE A 174 4.93 0.48 17.68
CA PHE A 174 4.78 1.63 16.79
C PHE A 174 4.15 1.27 15.43
N GLU A 175 3.21 0.31 15.44
CA GLU A 175 2.57 -0.20 14.22
C GLU A 175 1.11 0.28 14.11
N LEU A 176 0.74 0.72 12.90
CA LEU A 176 -0.64 0.98 12.48
C LEU A 176 -0.92 0.17 11.22
N ASN A 177 -2.03 -0.57 11.22
CA ASN A 177 -2.41 -1.42 10.10
C ASN A 177 -3.88 -1.20 9.72
N MET A 178 -4.15 -1.10 8.42
CA MET A 178 -5.51 -1.02 7.91
C MET A 178 -6.10 -2.44 7.84
N LEU A 179 -7.02 -2.76 8.76
CA LEU A 179 -7.72 -4.06 8.75
C LEU A 179 -8.90 -4.06 7.79
N LYS A 180 -9.62 -2.93 7.72
CA LYS A 180 -10.81 -2.78 6.88
C LYS A 180 -10.86 -1.41 6.24
N LYS A 181 -11.23 -1.37 4.95
CA LYS A 181 -11.47 -0.14 4.19
C LYS A 181 -12.60 -0.38 3.20
N GLU A 182 -13.79 0.12 3.53
CA GLU A 182 -14.96 0.06 2.65
C GLU A 182 -15.53 1.47 2.48
N CYS A 183 -15.85 1.85 1.25
CA CYS A 183 -16.41 3.17 0.95
C CYS A 183 -17.52 3.05 -0.09
N GLN A 184 -18.58 3.84 0.08
CA GLN A 184 -19.73 3.91 -0.83
C GLN A 184 -20.03 5.36 -1.20
N PRO A 185 -20.36 5.67 -2.47
CA PRO A 185 -20.78 7.02 -2.86
C PRO A 185 -21.97 7.50 -2.03
N VAL A 186 -22.02 8.80 -1.75
CA VAL A 186 -23.18 9.47 -1.14
C VAL A 186 -24.17 9.90 -2.20
#